data_AF-A0A3A5KYR8-F1
#
_entry.id   AF-A0A3A5KYR8-F1
#
_cell.length_a   1.000
_cell.length_b   1.000
_cell.length_c   1.000
_cell.angle_alpha   90.00
_cell.angle_beta   90.00
_cell.angle_gamma   90.00
#
_symmetry.space_group_name_H-M   'P 1'
#
loop_
_entity.id
_entity.type
_entity.pdbx_description
1 polymer ?
#
loop_
_entity_poly.entity_id
_entity_poly.type
_entity_poly.pdbx_seq_one_letter_code
_entity_poly.pdbx_strand_id
1 'polypeptide(L)'
;MSDEAELEAADQWQLVNTPLGEKWSGRTRYAAAMFFYKRGEMSAETLEVYRICARLDSTDPLPIIRDRGGGQDWLKRMGYK
;
A
#
# COMPACT_ATOMS: atom_id res chain seq x y z
N MET A 1 -12.79 -11.29 -18.50
CA MET A 1 -12.04 -11.49 -17.24
C MET A 1 -11.10 -10.33 -16.90
N SER A 2 -10.88 -9.36 -17.80
CA SER A 2 -10.06 -8.17 -17.54
C SER A 2 -10.76 -7.14 -16.64
N ASP A 3 -12.05 -6.91 -16.87
CA ASP A 3 -12.74 -5.74 -16.32
C ASP A 3 -13.01 -5.87 -14.82
N GLU A 4 -13.31 -7.08 -14.35
CA GLU A 4 -13.52 -7.36 -12.93
C GLU A 4 -12.23 -7.23 -12.11
N ALA A 5 -11.08 -7.64 -12.67
CA ALA A 5 -9.78 -7.51 -12.02
C ALA A 5 -9.29 -6.04 -11.98
N GLU A 6 -9.70 -5.23 -12.94
CA GLU A 6 -9.45 -3.78 -12.95
C GLU A 6 -10.34 -3.06 -11.92
N LEU A 7 -11.62 -3.45 -11.82
CA LEU A 7 -12.53 -2.94 -10.79
C LEU A 7 -12.03 -3.27 -9.38
N GLU A 8 -11.59 -4.51 -9.13
CA GLU A 8 -10.98 -4.87 -7.85
C GLU A 8 -9.71 -4.04 -7.61
N ALA A 9 -8.87 -3.81 -8.62
CA ALA A 9 -7.68 -2.98 -8.46
C ALA A 9 -8.02 -1.53 -8.09
N ALA A 10 -9.12 -0.98 -8.60
CA ALA A 10 -9.60 0.35 -8.23
C ALA A 10 -10.08 0.39 -6.76
N ASP A 11 -10.81 -0.62 -6.30
CA ASP A 11 -11.24 -0.74 -4.90
C ASP A 11 -10.05 -0.87 -3.96
N GLN A 12 -9.09 -1.75 -4.28
CA GLN A 12 -7.86 -1.92 -3.51
C GLN A 12 -7.01 -0.65 -3.52
N TRP A 13 -7.05 0.13 -4.61
CA TRP A 13 -6.37 1.43 -4.65
C TRP A 13 -6.97 2.43 -3.65
N GLN A 14 -8.29 2.43 -3.47
CA GLN A 14 -8.91 3.24 -2.42
C GLN A 14 -8.52 2.77 -1.01
N LEU A 15 -8.51 1.45 -0.79
CA LEU A 15 -8.17 0.86 0.51
C LEU A 15 -6.70 1.06 0.90
N VAL A 16 -5.76 1.02 -0.05
CA VAL A 16 -4.34 1.29 0.26
C VAL A 16 -4.10 2.77 0.62
N ASN A 17 -5.03 3.65 0.27
CA ASN A 17 -5.05 5.08 0.61
C ASN A 17 -5.97 5.42 1.80
N THR A 18 -6.47 4.43 2.57
CA THR A 18 -7.29 4.71 3.76
C THR A 18 -6.59 5.70 4.70
N PRO A 19 -7.28 6.76 5.17
CA PRO A 19 -6.70 7.80 6.00
C PRO A 19 -5.96 7.29 7.24
N LEU A 20 -4.94 8.02 7.66
CA LEU A 20 -4.21 7.73 8.90
C LEU A 20 -5.07 8.00 10.13
N GLY A 21 -4.89 7.19 11.18
CA GLY A 21 -5.52 7.39 12.48
C GLY A 21 -6.95 6.86 12.60
N GLU A 22 -7.59 6.45 11.49
CA GLU A 22 -8.83 5.69 11.56
C GLU A 22 -8.57 4.31 12.17
N LYS A 23 -9.48 3.85 13.03
CA LYS A 23 -9.35 2.56 13.73
C LYS A 23 -9.23 1.43 12.70
N TRP A 24 -8.16 0.64 12.80
CA TRP A 24 -7.79 -0.44 11.90
C TRP A 24 -7.31 -0.05 10.50
N SER A 25 -7.11 1.25 10.23
CA SER A 25 -6.67 1.72 8.91
C SER A 25 -5.31 1.16 8.49
N GLY A 26 -4.40 0.90 9.43
CA GLY A 26 -3.13 0.24 9.13
C GLY A 26 -3.35 -1.15 8.52
N ARG A 27 -4.30 -1.93 9.06
CA ARG A 27 -4.64 -3.27 8.55
C ARG A 27 -5.32 -3.20 7.19
N THR A 28 -6.21 -2.22 7.00
CA THR A 28 -6.86 -1.97 5.71
C THR A 28 -5.81 -1.68 4.63
N ARG A 29 -4.89 -0.75 4.90
CA ARG A 29 -3.80 -0.43 3.96
C ARG A 29 -2.92 -1.66 3.66
N TYR A 30 -2.59 -2.47 4.67
CA TYR A 30 -1.80 -3.68 4.46
C TYR A 30 -2.52 -4.76 3.65
N ALA A 31 -3.81 -4.99 3.91
CA ALA A 31 -4.60 -5.95 3.14
C ALA A 31 -4.66 -5.56 1.66
N ALA A 32 -4.82 -4.26 1.37
CA ALA A 32 -4.78 -3.75 0.02
C ALA A 32 -3.38 -3.82 -0.62
N ALA A 33 -2.33 -3.51 0.15
CA ALA A 33 -0.95 -3.67 -0.32
C ALA A 33 -0.63 -5.12 -0.73
N MET A 34 -1.16 -6.12 -0.01
CA MET A 34 -1.03 -7.53 -0.37
C MET A 34 -1.61 -7.85 -1.76
N PHE A 35 -2.70 -7.20 -2.18
CA PHE A 35 -3.26 -7.37 -3.52
C PHE A 35 -2.26 -6.92 -4.59
N PHE A 36 -1.70 -5.71 -4.46
CA PHE A 36 -0.72 -5.20 -5.42
C PHE A 36 0.57 -6.01 -5.44
N TYR A 37 1.00 -6.54 -4.29
CA TYR A 37 2.13 -7.46 -4.22
C TYR A 37 1.86 -8.76 -5.00
N LYS A 38 0.68 -9.38 -4.82
CA LYS A 38 0.32 -10.61 -5.55
C LYS A 38 0.25 -10.41 -7.06
N ARG A 39 -0.01 -9.19 -7.51
CA ARG A 39 0.00 -8.80 -8.94
C ARG A 39 1.39 -8.45 -9.48
N GLY A 40 2.43 -8.45 -8.64
CA GLY A 40 3.78 -8.03 -9.02
C GLY A 40 3.94 -6.51 -9.17
N GLU A 41 2.93 -5.73 -8.79
CA GLU A 41 2.91 -4.26 -8.89
C GLU A 41 3.55 -3.57 -7.67
N MET A 42 3.86 -4.34 -6.63
CA MET A 42 4.52 -3.88 -5.41
C MET A 42 5.63 -4.86 -5.04
N SER A 43 6.79 -4.35 -4.61
CA SER A 43 7.90 -5.18 -4.16
C SER A 43 7.64 -5.79 -2.77
N ALA A 44 8.30 -6.90 -2.45
CA ALA A 44 8.24 -7.49 -1.12
C ALA A 44 8.76 -6.53 -0.03
N GLU A 45 9.77 -5.73 -0.34
CA GLU A 45 10.32 -4.72 0.57
C GLU A 45 9.28 -3.63 0.90
N THR A 46 8.57 -3.14 -0.12
CA THR A 46 7.47 -2.18 0.05
C THR A 46 6.35 -2.78 0.89
N LEU A 47 5.96 -4.02 0.60
CA LEU A 47 4.91 -4.72 1.35
C LEU A 47 5.27 -4.88 2.83
N GLU A 48 6.54 -5.17 3.13
CA GLU A 48 7.02 -5.33 4.50
C GLU A 48 6.82 -4.04 5.32
N VAL A 49 7.00 -2.87 4.71
CA VAL A 49 6.71 -1.59 5.38
C VAL A 49 5.23 -1.47 5.72
N TYR A 50 4.33 -1.81 4.79
CA TYR A 50 2.89 -1.85 5.08
C TYR A 50 2.56 -2.84 6.20
N ARG A 51 3.21 -4.01 6.23
CA ARG A 51 3.02 -5.03 7.27
C ARG A 51 3.41 -4.51 8.65
N ILE A 52 4.52 -3.78 8.75
CA ILE A 52 4.96 -3.13 10.01
C ILE A 52 3.94 -2.08 10.44
N CYS A 53 3.48 -1.23 9.51
CA CYS A 53 2.49 -0.18 9.78
C CYS A 53 1.09 -0.74 10.08
N ALA A 54 0.82 -2.02 9.84
CA ALA A 54 -0.50 -2.62 10.01
C ALA A 54 -1.05 -2.58 11.46
N ARG A 55 -0.18 -2.38 12.46
CA ARG A 55 -0.56 -2.20 13.87
C ARG A 55 -0.53 -0.74 14.32
N LEU A 56 -0.15 0.18 13.43
CA LEU A 56 0.12 1.57 13.71
C LEU A 56 -0.76 2.43 12.79
N ASP A 57 -2.03 2.57 13.15
CA ASP A 57 -3.04 3.23 12.31
C ASP A 57 -2.64 4.66 11.88
N SER A 58 -1.88 5.37 12.73
CA SER A 58 -1.41 6.74 12.47
C SER A 58 -0.06 6.83 11.73
N THR A 59 0.57 5.70 11.37
CA THR A 59 1.88 5.71 10.71
C THR A 59 1.73 5.65 9.19
N ASP A 60 2.38 6.60 8.52
CA ASP A 60 2.50 6.66 7.06
C ASP A 60 3.63 5.72 6.59
N PRO A 61 3.33 4.72 5.72
CA PRO A 61 4.36 3.85 5.17
C PRO A 61 5.26 4.54 4.13
N LEU A 62 4.80 5.59 3.43
CA LEU A 62 5.53 6.17 2.29
C LEU A 62 6.88 6.80 2.67
N PRO A 63 7.01 7.61 3.75
CA PRO A 63 8.31 8.10 4.19
C PRO A 63 9.28 6.96 4.54
N ILE A 64 8.78 5.88 5.16
CA ILE A 64 9.61 4.74 5.57
C ILE A 64 10.11 3.96 4.34
N ILE A 65 9.27 3.80 3.31
CA ILE A 65 9.66 3.20 2.03
C ILE A 65 10.77 4.04 1.38
N ARG A 66 10.57 5.37 1.30
CA ARG A 66 11.58 6.30 0.76
C ARG A 66 12.91 6.16 1.49
N ASP A 67 12.90 6.19 2.82
CA ASP A 67 14.12 6.19 3.63
C ASP A 67 14.90 4.87 3.55
N ARG A 68 14.22 3.76 3.21
CA ARG A 68 14.87 2.47 2.93
C ARG A 68 15.47 2.36 1.53
N GLY A 69 15.15 3.28 0.62
CA GLY A 69 15.67 3.31 -0.75
C GLY A 69 14.96 2.37 -1.73
N GLY A 70 14.15 1.42 -1.25
CA GLY A 70 13.34 0.52 -2.07
C GLY A 70 12.01 1.12 -2.56
N GLY A 71 11.30 0.39 -3.43
CA GLY A 71 9.90 0.71 -3.79
C GLY A 71 9.70 1.98 -4.62
N GLN A 72 10.71 2.44 -5.37
CA GLN A 72 10.67 3.72 -6.10
C GLN A 72 9.48 3.83 -7.07
N ASP A 73 9.12 2.75 -7.77
CA ASP A 73 7.98 2.78 -8.69
C ASP A 73 6.64 2.88 -7.96
N TRP A 74 6.55 2.29 -6.77
CA TRP A 74 5.38 2.45 -5.90
C TRP A 74 5.25 3.88 -5.37
N LEU A 75 6.35 4.50 -4.93
CA LEU A 75 6.38 5.90 -4.51
C LEU A 75 5.96 6.85 -5.63
N LYS A 76 6.46 6.64 -6.85
CA LYS A 76 6.04 7.41 -8.04
C LYS A 76 4.55 7.27 -8.30
N ARG A 77 4.02 6.03 -8.25
CA ARG A 77 2.58 5.77 -8.43
C ARG A 77 1.73 6.48 -7.38
N MET A 78 2.22 6.58 -6.15
CA MET A 78 1.60 7.31 -5.05
C MET A 78 1.71 8.83 -5.17
N GLY A 79 2.42 9.36 -6.17
CA GLY A 79 2.67 10.80 -6.31
C GLY A 79 3.63 11.35 -5.24
N TYR A 80 4.39 10.47 -4.59
CA TYR A 80 5.37 10.83 -3.56
C TYR A 80 6.60 11.47 -4.23
N LYS A 81 6.94 12.70 -3.82
CA LYS A 81 8.04 13.50 -4.36
C LYS A 81 9.29 13.42 -3.50
#